data_AF-A0A2S0XQX4-F1
#
_entry.id   AF-A0A2S0XQX4-F1
#
_cell.length_a   1.000
_cell.length_b   1.000
_cell.length_c   1.000
_cell.angle_alpha   90.00
_cell.angle_beta   90.00
_cell.angle_gamma   90.00
#
_symmetry.space_group_name_H-M   'P 1'
#
loop_
_entity.id
_entity.type
_entity.pdbx_description
1 polymer ?
#
loop_
_entity_poly.entity_id
_entity_poly.type
_entity_poly.pdbx_seq_one_letter_code
_entity_poly.pdbx_strand_id
1 'polypeptide(L)' 'MTVSRAIYANPVAAAAQWLATEKSPPHPIIPYLRKQFGLSSADAIAAIRESHLIKARSS' A
#
# COMPACT_ATOMS: atom_id res chain seq x y z
N MET A 1 -7.84 21.63 -13.29
CA MET A 1 -7.15 20.44 -13.85
C MET A 1 -7.15 19.38 -12.75
N THR A 2 -8.22 18.59 -12.68
CA THR A 2 -8.40 17.57 -11.63
C THR A 2 -7.56 16.38 -12.02
N VAL A 3 -6.48 16.11 -11.27
CA VAL A 3 -5.58 15.00 -11.54
C VAL A 3 -6.39 13.71 -11.48
N SER A 4 -6.47 13.04 -12.62
CA SER A 4 -7.14 11.76 -12.84
C SER A 4 -6.72 10.79 -11.74
N ARG A 5 -7.65 10.51 -10.83
CA ARG A 5 -7.58 9.39 -9.89
C ARG A 5 -7.48 8.14 -10.75
N ALA A 6 -6.26 7.73 -11.09
CA ALA A 6 -6.00 6.43 -11.67
C ALA A 6 -6.71 5.44 -10.73
N ILE A 7 -7.75 4.81 -11.27
CA ILE A 7 -8.48 3.75 -10.60
C ILE A 7 -7.45 2.62 -10.46
N TYR A 8 -6.69 2.63 -9.37
CA TYR A 8 -6.11 1.39 -8.89
C TYR A 8 -7.31 0.51 -8.60
N ALA A 9 -7.60 -0.45 -9.49
CA ALA A 9 -8.75 -1.35 -9.37
C ALA A 9 -8.81 -2.01 -7.98
N ASN A 10 -7.69 -2.02 -7.26
CA ASN A 10 -7.63 -2.28 -5.83
C ASN A 10 -6.59 -1.37 -5.12
N PRO A 11 -7.00 -0.41 -4.27
CA PRO A 11 -6.05 0.47 -3.55
C PRO A 11 -5.18 -0.29 -2.54
N VAL A 12 -5.63 -1.47 -2.06
CA VAL A 12 -4.82 -2.37 -1.21
C VAL A 12 -3.64 -2.93 -1.99
N ALA A 13 -3.86 -3.37 -3.22
CA ALA A 13 -2.81 -3.92 -4.07
C ALA A 13 -1.76 -2.86 -4.44
N ALA A 14 -2.19 -1.62 -4.68
CA ALA A 14 -1.30 -0.49 -4.94
C ALA A 14 -0.41 -0.17 -3.72
N ALA A 15 -1.02 -0.10 -2.53
CA ALA A 15 -0.28 0.10 -1.28
C ALA A 15 0.70 -1.05 -0.99
N ALA A 16 0.28 -2.30 -1.24
CA ALA A 16 1.12 -3.48 -1.06
C ALA A 16 2.35 -3.47 -1.99
N GLN A 17 2.15 -3.15 -3.27
CA GLN A 17 3.25 -3.05 -4.24
C GLN A 17 4.23 -1.94 -3.86
N TRP A 18 3.70 -0.75 -3.53
CA TRP A 18 4.54 0.36 -3.07
C TRP A 18 5.38 -0.05 -1.85
N LEU A 19 4.75 -0.63 -0.83
CA LEU A 19 5.42 -1.08 0.39
C LEU A 19 6.40 -2.25 0.16
N ALA A 20 6.16 -3.07 -0.87
CA ALA A 20 7.07 -4.13 -1.28
C ALA A 20 8.38 -3.57 -1.85
N THR A 21 8.31 -2.44 -2.56
CA THR A 21 9.48 -1.78 -3.18
C THR A 21 10.16 -0.75 -2.28
N GLU A 22 9.47 -0.22 -1.27
CA GLU A 22 9.98 0.81 -0.39
C GLU A 22 11.08 0.26 0.55
N LYS A 23 12.24 0.91 0.54
CA LYS A 23 13.42 0.50 1.34
C LYS A 23 13.33 1.01 2.77
N SER A 24 12.72 2.18 2.98
CA SER A 24 12.60 2.78 4.32
C SER A 24 11.17 3.29 4.55
N PRO A 25 10.22 2.39 4.82
CA PRO A 25 8.83 2.79 5.02
C PRO A 25 8.68 3.68 6.27
N PRO A 26 7.81 4.71 6.21
CA PRO A 26 7.58 5.60 7.33
C PRO A 26 6.88 4.88 8.49
N HIS A 27 7.21 5.30 9.71
CA HIS A 27 6.60 4.80 10.93
C HIS A 27 5.87 5.94 11.65
N PRO A 28 4.58 5.79 12.02
CA PRO A 28 3.76 4.59 11.88
C PRO A 28 3.18 4.40 10.46
N ILE A 29 3.26 3.16 9.95
CA ILE A 29 2.91 2.84 8.55
C ILE A 29 1.38 2.85 8.30
N ILE A 30 0.56 2.43 9.27
CA ILE A 30 -0.89 2.35 9.08
C ILE A 30 -1.53 3.75 8.84
N PRO A 31 -1.28 4.79 9.66
CA PRO A 31 -1.79 6.13 9.39
C PRO A 31 -1.30 6.70 8.06
N TYR A 32 -0.09 6.36 7.65
CA TYR A 32 0.45 6.77 6.35
C TYR A 32 -0.32 6.13 5.20
N LEU A 33 -0.49 4.80 5.20
CA LEU A 33 -1.24 4.08 4.16
C LEU A 33 -2.69 4.54 4.06
N ARG A 34 -3.33 4.84 5.20
CA ARG A 34 -4.69 5.39 5.23
C ARG A 34 -4.77 6.77 4.56
N LYS A 35 -3.81 7.66 4.82
CA LYS A 35 -3.78 9.01 4.23
C LYS A 35 -3.41 9.01 2.75
N GLN A 36 -2.43 8.21 2.35
CA GLN A 36 -1.90 8.21 0.98
C GLN A 36 -2.78 7.43 0.00
N PHE A 37 -3.28 6.26 0.42
CA PHE A 37 -4.02 5.36 -0.47
C PHE A 37 -5.53 5.34 -0.18
N GLY A 38 -6.00 6.12 0.81
CA GLY A 38 -7.42 6.20 1.18
C GLY A 38 -7.96 4.92 1.82
N LEU A 39 -7.09 4.12 2.45
CA LEU A 39 -7.43 2.81 3.01
C LEU A 39 -8.17 2.91 4.35
N SER A 40 -8.98 1.90 4.65
CA SER A 40 -9.39 1.60 6.02
C SER A 40 -8.22 1.02 6.83
N SER A 41 -8.36 0.92 8.15
CA SER A 41 -7.36 0.25 8.99
C SER A 41 -7.18 -1.22 8.61
N ALA A 42 -8.27 -1.91 8.27
CA ALA A 42 -8.24 -3.31 7.84
C ALA A 42 -7.51 -3.47 6.49
N ASP A 43 -7.80 -2.58 5.54
CA ASP A 43 -7.13 -2.54 4.24
C ASP A 43 -5.64 -2.24 4.34
N ALA A 44 -5.24 -1.35 5.25
CA ALA A 44 -3.83 -1.07 5.51
C ALA A 44 -3.10 -2.33 6.06
N ILE A 45 -3.74 -3.09 6.94
CA ILE A 45 -3.19 -4.36 7.44
C ILE A 45 -3.10 -5.39 6.30
N ALA A 46 -4.13 -5.47 5.45
CA ALA A 46 -4.11 -6.35 4.28
C ALA A 46 -2.97 -5.98 3.30
N ALA A 47 -2.76 -4.68 3.05
CA ALA A 47 -1.67 -4.20 2.21
C ALA A 47 -0.29 -4.56 2.78
N ILE A 48 -0.11 -4.45 4.10
CA ILE A 48 1.14 -4.86 4.77
C ILE A 48 1.38 -6.36 4.56
N ARG A 49 0.36 -7.21 4.80
CA ARG A 49 0.46 -8.66 4.59
C ARG A 49 0.81 -9.01 3.14
N GLU A 50 0.12 -8.42 2.17
CA GLU A 50 0.39 -8.66 0.75
C GLU A 50 1.78 -8.18 0.35
N SER A 51 2.28 -7.07 0.91
CA SER A 51 3.64 -6.58 0.63
C SER A 51 4.71 -7.60 1.01
N HIS A 52 4.52 -8.32 2.13
CA HIS A 52 5.44 -9.38 2.56
C HIS A 52 5.38 -10.58 1.60
N LEU A 53 4.20 -10.94 1.11
CA LEU A 53 4.04 -12.01 0.12
C LEU A 53 4.71 -11.65 -1.21
N ILE A 54 4.59 -10.40 -1.67
CA ILE A 54 5.28 -9.92 -2.86
C ILE A 54 6.80 -10.06 -2.70
N LYS A 55 7.34 -9.63 -1.54
CA LYS A 55 8.78 -9.77 -1.24
C LYS A 55 9.22 -11.24 -1.24
N ALA A 56 8.43 -12.14 -0.65
CA ALA A 56 8.73 -13.57 -0.58
C ALA A 56 8.60 -14.31 -1.93
N ARG A 57 7.77 -13.81 -2.85
CA ARG A 57 7.65 -14.36 -4.22
C ARG A 57 8.76 -13.85 -5.16
N SER A 58 9.35 -12.71 -4.84
CA SER A 58 10.37 -12.04 -5.67
C SER A 58 11.81 -12.42 -5.29
N SER A 59 11.97 -13.39 -4.37
CA SER A 59 13.24 -13.96 -3.90
C SER A 59 13.61 -15.23 -4.63
#